data_AF-A0A956ENV7-F1
#
_entry.id   AF-A0A956ENV7-F1
#
_cell.length_a   1.000
_cell.length_b   1.000
_cell.length_c   1.000
_cell.angle_alpha   90.00
_cell.angle_beta   90.00
_cell.angle_gamma   90.00
#
_symmetry.space_group_name_H-M   'P 1'
#
loop_
_entity.id
_entity.type
_entity.pdbx_description
1 polymer ?
#
loop_
_entity_poly.entity_id
_entity_poly.type
_entity_poly.pdbx_seq_one_letter_code
_entity_poly.pdbx_strand_id
1 'polypeptide(L)'
;MSFRAALRRRLKASTVNVVLAQLRMMLRFAKRVRVVAMMPDIERLSVPRNRPKPVYSDDQIELLVGAASSLSSEAHLICLLAVDMGLRVSEICALEWSDIDLDAGSITVQHNAYRGQTQTPKGVIGTLAMTSRLKKALSGSRGHEAHGPLVLYRRSQHTGMEWAPHTP
;
A
#
# COMPACT_ATOMS: atom_id res chain seq x y z
N MET A 1 30.15 -0.40 -24.62
CA MET A 1 29.12 -1.16 -23.87
C MET A 1 27.76 -0.52 -24.10
N SER A 2 26.71 -1.29 -24.44
CA SER A 2 25.35 -0.74 -24.62
C SER A 2 24.71 -0.37 -23.29
N PHE A 3 23.96 0.74 -23.23
CA PHE A 3 23.20 1.20 -22.06
C PHE A 3 22.33 0.09 -21.45
N ARG A 4 21.63 -0.68 -22.29
CA ARG A 4 20.81 -1.84 -21.88
C ARG A 4 21.64 -2.93 -21.18
N ALA A 5 22.84 -3.20 -21.67
CA ALA A 5 23.75 -4.19 -21.07
C ALA A 5 24.31 -3.70 -19.73
N ALA A 6 24.61 -2.41 -19.61
CA ALA A 6 25.05 -1.80 -18.36
C ALA A 6 23.98 -1.88 -17.25
N LEU A 7 22.71 -1.60 -17.58
CA LEU A 7 21.60 -1.72 -16.63
C LEU A 7 21.38 -3.17 -16.17
N ARG A 8 21.46 -4.14 -17.08
CA ARG A 8 21.25 -5.57 -16.77
C ARG A 8 22.29 -6.14 -15.79
N ARG A 9 23.48 -5.54 -15.68
CA ARG A 9 24.49 -5.94 -14.69
C ARG A 9 24.12 -5.57 -13.25
N ARG A 10 23.22 -4.61 -13.05
CA ARG A 10 22.94 -4.02 -11.72
C ARG A 10 21.48 -4.17 -11.30
N LEU A 11 20.57 -4.45 -12.23
CA LEU A 11 19.13 -4.45 -12.02
C LEU A 11 18.47 -5.71 -12.58
N LYS A 12 17.36 -6.13 -11.96
CA LYS A 12 16.50 -7.20 -12.48
C LYS A 12 15.89 -6.79 -13.82
N ALA A 13 15.65 -7.75 -14.71
CA ALA A 13 15.13 -7.48 -16.06
C ALA A 13 13.80 -6.71 -16.07
N SER A 14 12.92 -6.97 -15.10
CA SER A 14 11.68 -6.20 -14.91
C SER A 14 11.95 -4.72 -14.59
N THR A 15 12.89 -4.45 -13.68
CA THR A 15 13.32 -3.08 -13.33
C THR A 15 13.98 -2.39 -14.52
N VAL A 16 14.84 -3.10 -15.27
CA VAL A 16 15.41 -2.57 -16.53
C VAL A 16 14.29 -2.18 -17.50
N ASN A 17 13.27 -3.01 -17.67
CA ASN A 17 12.14 -2.71 -18.55
C ASN A 17 11.32 -1.48 -18.10
N VAL A 18 11.21 -1.21 -16.80
CA VAL A 18 10.61 0.04 -16.28
C VAL A 18 11.45 1.25 -16.71
N VAL A 19 12.78 1.19 -16.54
CA VAL A 19 13.69 2.27 -16.97
C VAL A 19 13.62 2.47 -18.48
N LEU A 20 13.65 1.40 -19.28
CA LEU A 20 13.53 1.48 -20.73
C LEU A 20 12.15 2.03 -21.17
N ALA A 21 11.09 1.75 -20.43
CA ALA A 21 9.77 2.31 -20.70
C ALA A 21 9.73 3.83 -20.43
N GLN A 22 10.35 4.29 -19.35
CA GLN A 22 10.50 5.72 -19.05
C GLN A 22 11.34 6.43 -20.13
N LEU A 23 12.49 5.87 -20.49
CA LEU A 23 13.33 6.40 -21.58
C LEU A 23 12.56 6.50 -22.90
N ARG A 24 11.78 5.45 -23.24
CA ARG A 24 10.92 5.45 -24.43
C ARG A 24 9.87 6.57 -24.36
N MET A 25 9.29 6.82 -23.20
CA MET A 25 8.32 7.91 -23.01
C MET A 25 8.98 9.28 -23.21
N MET A 26 10.15 9.50 -22.60
CA MET A 26 10.91 10.75 -22.75
C MET A 26 11.29 11.03 -24.20
N LEU A 27 11.80 10.02 -24.93
CA LEU A 27 12.18 10.18 -26.34
C LEU A 27 10.97 10.38 -27.26
N ARG A 28 9.83 9.75 -26.96
CA ARG A 28 8.56 10.03 -27.66
C ARG A 28 8.13 11.49 -27.48
N PHE A 29 8.26 12.02 -26.27
CA PHE A 29 8.00 13.44 -26.00
C PHE A 29 8.99 14.33 -26.76
N ALA A 30 10.30 14.04 -26.69
CA ALA A 30 11.34 14.77 -27.41
C ALA A 30 11.09 14.82 -28.93
N LYS A 31 10.62 13.71 -29.52
CA LYS A 31 10.24 13.66 -30.94
C LYS A 31 9.04 14.56 -31.22
N ARG A 32 8.02 14.53 -30.35
CA ARG A 32 6.81 15.36 -30.47
C ARG A 32 7.16 16.86 -30.47
N VAL A 33 8.08 17.27 -29.60
CA VAL A 33 8.58 18.65 -29.53
C VAL A 33 9.73 18.94 -30.50
N ARG A 34 10.01 18.03 -31.44
CA ARG A 34 11.02 18.16 -32.51
C ARG A 34 12.46 18.37 -32.02
N VAL A 35 12.78 17.99 -30.79
CA VAL A 35 14.16 17.96 -30.25
C VAL A 35 14.95 16.80 -30.85
N VAL A 36 14.28 15.68 -31.16
CA VAL A 36 14.88 14.56 -31.91
C VAL A 36 14.09 14.32 -33.19
N ALA A 37 14.80 14.05 -34.29
CA ALA A 37 14.18 13.81 -35.59
C ALA A 37 13.49 12.43 -35.66
N MET A 38 14.08 11.43 -35.01
CA MET A 38 13.60 10.05 -35.06
C MET A 38 13.55 9.40 -33.68
N MET A 39 12.68 8.40 -33.56
CA MET A 39 12.58 7.58 -32.35
C MET A 39 13.48 6.35 -32.53
N PRO A 40 14.50 6.14 -31.69
CA PRO A 40 15.28 4.91 -31.74
C PRO A 40 14.44 3.71 -31.31
N ASP A 41 14.77 2.52 -31.81
CA ASP A 41 14.14 1.32 -31.29
C ASP A 41 14.74 0.95 -29.91
N ILE A 42 13.87 0.56 -28.99
CA ILE A 42 14.21 0.27 -27.60
C ILE A 42 13.61 -1.08 -27.22
N GLU A 43 14.35 -2.13 -27.50
CA GLU A 43 13.93 -3.49 -27.24
C GLU A 43 13.91 -3.78 -25.73
N ARG A 44 12.80 -4.35 -25.24
CA ARG A 44 12.66 -4.77 -23.84
C ARG A 44 13.39 -6.10 -23.61
N LEU A 45 13.81 -6.34 -22.39
CA LEU A 45 14.31 -7.67 -22.00
C LEU A 45 13.14 -8.64 -21.89
N SER A 46 13.35 -9.90 -22.28
CA SER A 46 12.43 -10.97 -21.95
C SER A 46 12.35 -11.13 -20.44
N VAL A 47 11.13 -11.14 -19.91
CA VAL A 47 10.83 -11.35 -18.48
C VAL A 47 9.81 -12.48 -18.41
N PRO A 48 10.02 -13.50 -17.57
CA PRO A 48 9.03 -14.54 -17.37
C PRO A 48 7.68 -13.93 -16.99
N ARG A 49 6.58 -14.49 -17.51
CA ARG A 49 5.26 -14.12 -17.00
C ARG A 49 5.21 -14.48 -15.52
N ASN A 50 4.86 -13.51 -14.67
CA ASN A 50 4.62 -13.80 -13.27
C ASN A 50 3.51 -14.84 -13.16
N ARG A 51 3.73 -15.86 -12.33
CA ARG A 51 2.63 -16.72 -11.90
C ARG A 51 1.59 -15.86 -11.18
N PRO A 52 0.29 -16.14 -11.34
CA PRO A 52 -0.73 -15.51 -10.50
C PRO A 52 -0.34 -15.66 -9.03
N LYS A 53 -0.52 -14.61 -8.24
CA LYS A 53 -0.33 -14.74 -6.80
C LYS A 53 -1.38 -15.73 -6.29
N PRO A 54 -1.01 -16.64 -5.37
CA PRO A 54 -1.98 -17.52 -4.76
C PRO A 54 -3.04 -16.67 -4.04
N VAL A 55 -4.30 -17.06 -4.19
CA VAL A 55 -5.43 -16.45 -3.50
C VAL A 55 -5.72 -17.32 -2.29
N TYR A 56 -5.90 -16.69 -1.12
CA TYR A 56 -6.21 -17.41 0.11
C TYR A 56 -7.66 -17.91 0.08
N SER A 57 -7.89 -19.13 0.58
CA SER A 57 -9.24 -19.62 0.87
C SER A 57 -9.78 -18.97 2.15
N ASP A 58 -11.09 -19.06 2.36
CA ASP A 58 -11.74 -18.54 3.58
C ASP A 58 -11.12 -19.14 4.84
N ASP A 59 -10.85 -20.45 4.87
CA ASP A 59 -10.17 -21.12 6.00
C ASP A 59 -8.76 -20.55 6.25
N GLN A 60 -8.01 -20.24 5.18
CA GLN A 60 -6.68 -19.64 5.30
C GLN A 60 -6.74 -18.20 5.80
N ILE A 61 -7.78 -17.46 5.41
CA ILE A 61 -8.04 -16.10 5.91
C ILE A 61 -8.37 -16.16 7.40
N GLU A 62 -9.24 -17.06 7.83
CA GLU A 62 -9.58 -17.20 9.25
C GLU A 62 -8.39 -17.62 10.10
N LEU A 63 -7.54 -18.53 9.59
CA LEU A 63 -6.27 -18.88 10.24
C LEU A 63 -5.33 -17.67 10.36
N LEU A 64 -5.23 -16.85 9.31
CA LEU A 64 -4.42 -15.63 9.31
C LEU A 64 -4.95 -14.61 10.33
N VAL A 65 -6.26 -14.38 10.36
CA VAL A 65 -6.92 -13.45 11.29
C VAL A 65 -6.75 -13.91 12.75
N GLY A 66 -6.87 -15.22 13.00
CA GLY A 66 -6.64 -15.83 14.32
C GLY A 66 -5.18 -15.72 14.78
N ALA A 67 -4.23 -15.96 13.88
CA ALA A 67 -2.81 -15.78 14.16
C ALA A 67 -2.47 -14.30 14.45
N ALA A 68 -3.03 -13.37 13.69
CA ALA A 68 -2.87 -11.93 13.92
C ALA A 68 -3.45 -11.51 15.29
N SER A 69 -4.62 -12.05 15.67
CA SER A 69 -5.22 -11.84 16.99
C SER A 69 -4.34 -12.29 18.14
N SER A 70 -3.62 -13.39 17.96
CA SER A 70 -2.71 -13.93 18.98
C SER A 70 -1.42 -13.11 19.11
N LEU A 71 -1.05 -12.35 18.08
CA LEU A 71 0.17 -11.55 18.06
C LEU A 71 -0.03 -10.21 18.78
N SER A 72 -1.03 -9.43 18.38
CA SER A 72 -1.40 -8.17 19.04
C SER A 72 -2.76 -7.65 18.55
N SER A 73 -3.35 -6.72 19.30
CA SER A 73 -4.61 -6.07 18.90
C SER A 73 -4.47 -5.26 17.61
N GLU A 74 -3.31 -4.62 17.40
CA GLU A 74 -2.98 -3.85 16.21
C GLU A 74 -2.80 -4.76 14.99
N ALA A 75 -2.11 -5.90 15.16
CA ALA A 75 -1.94 -6.87 14.08
C ALA A 75 -3.31 -7.44 13.64
N HIS A 76 -4.19 -7.75 14.60
CA HIS A 76 -5.55 -8.16 14.32
C HIS A 76 -6.32 -7.11 13.53
N LEU A 77 -6.28 -5.85 13.98
CA LEU A 77 -7.00 -4.76 13.33
C LEU A 77 -6.48 -4.48 11.92
N ILE A 78 -5.16 -4.46 11.73
CA ILE A 78 -4.53 -4.35 10.39
C ILE A 78 -5.00 -5.47 9.48
N CYS A 79 -5.05 -6.70 9.99
CA CYS A 79 -5.49 -7.85 9.22
C CYS A 79 -6.95 -7.70 8.79
N LEU A 80 -7.86 -7.36 9.70
CA LEU A 80 -9.28 -7.12 9.40
C LEU A 80 -9.49 -5.99 8.39
N LEU A 81 -8.80 -4.86 8.54
CA LEU A 81 -8.87 -3.75 7.57
C LEU A 81 -8.39 -4.18 6.17
N ALA A 82 -7.40 -5.07 6.08
CA ALA A 82 -6.92 -5.57 4.81
C ALA A 82 -7.85 -6.61 4.18
N VAL A 83 -8.33 -7.60 4.96
CA VAL A 83 -9.09 -8.74 4.43
C VAL A 83 -10.58 -8.46 4.29
N ASP A 84 -11.20 -7.75 5.24
CA ASP A 84 -12.64 -7.46 5.21
C ASP A 84 -12.95 -6.25 4.33
N MET A 85 -12.15 -5.18 4.47
CA MET A 85 -12.40 -3.91 3.78
C MET A 85 -11.57 -3.76 2.51
N GLY A 86 -10.59 -4.63 2.26
CA GLY A 86 -9.75 -4.57 1.07
C GLY A 86 -8.84 -3.34 1.02
N LEU A 87 -8.56 -2.70 2.17
CA LEU A 87 -7.77 -1.47 2.21
C LEU A 87 -6.31 -1.74 1.86
N ARG A 88 -5.70 -0.81 1.13
CA ARG A 88 -4.26 -0.83 0.87
C ARG A 88 -3.52 -0.45 2.14
N VAL A 89 -2.30 -0.95 2.29
CA VAL A 89 -1.46 -0.65 3.46
C VAL A 89 -1.28 0.87 3.68
N SER A 90 -1.18 1.65 2.61
CA SER A 90 -1.09 3.12 2.71
C SER A 90 -2.36 3.78 3.19
N GLU A 91 -3.54 3.20 2.90
CA GLU A 91 -4.85 3.68 3.37
C GLU A 91 -5.02 3.29 4.85
N ILE A 92 -4.65 2.05 5.22
CA ILE A 92 -4.66 1.57 6.60
C ILE A 92 -3.77 2.44 7.51
N CYS A 93 -2.54 2.75 7.07
CA CYS A 93 -1.61 3.58 7.85
C CYS A 93 -2.05 5.05 7.98
N ALA A 94 -2.96 5.52 7.13
CA ALA A 94 -3.46 6.90 7.15
C ALA A 94 -4.88 7.03 7.70
N LEU A 95 -5.48 5.93 8.14
CA LEU A 95 -6.85 5.93 8.63
C LEU A 95 -6.93 6.68 9.97
N GLU A 96 -7.77 7.71 10.01
CA GLU A 96 -8.03 8.49 11.21
C GLU A 96 -9.33 8.07 11.90
N TRP A 97 -9.45 8.35 13.20
CA TRP A 97 -10.70 8.10 13.93
C TRP A 97 -11.87 8.93 13.42
N SER A 98 -11.59 10.12 12.87
CA SER A 98 -12.56 11.00 12.20
C SER A 98 -13.17 10.37 10.94
N ASP A 99 -12.49 9.40 10.32
CA ASP A 99 -12.96 8.69 9.14
C ASP A 99 -13.94 7.55 9.48
N ILE A 100 -14.12 7.22 10.76
CA ILE A 100 -14.87 6.05 11.24
C ILE A 100 -16.18 6.50 11.90
N ASP A 101 -17.29 6.08 11.30
CA ASP A 101 -18.60 6.16 11.91
C ASP A 101 -18.99 4.80 12.49
N LEU A 102 -18.76 4.62 13.80
CA LEU A 102 -19.11 3.37 14.49
C LEU A 102 -20.63 3.18 14.60
N ASP A 103 -21.43 4.25 14.62
CA ASP A 103 -22.88 4.18 14.77
C ASP A 103 -23.52 3.75 13.45
N ALA A 104 -23.18 4.43 12.36
CA ALA A 104 -23.58 4.04 11.00
C ALA A 104 -22.90 2.76 10.53
N GLY A 105 -21.80 2.34 11.18
CA GLY A 105 -21.07 1.14 10.82
C GLY A 105 -20.30 1.29 9.51
N SER A 106 -19.68 2.46 9.26
CA SER A 106 -18.97 2.74 8.01
C SER A 106 -17.60 3.40 8.22
N ILE A 107 -16.72 3.23 7.23
CA ILE A 107 -15.39 3.86 7.16
C ILE A 107 -15.28 4.65 5.86
N THR A 108 -14.80 5.88 5.94
CA THR A 108 -14.50 6.71 4.77
C THR A 108 -13.02 6.65 4.43
N VAL A 109 -12.68 6.13 3.24
CA VAL A 109 -11.30 6.00 2.78
C VAL A 109 -10.92 7.25 2.00
N GLN A 110 -10.25 8.20 2.65
CA GLN A 110 -9.96 9.51 2.07
C GLN A 110 -8.50 9.97 2.21
N HIS A 111 -7.65 9.16 2.83
CA HIS A 111 -6.24 9.45 3.06
C HIS A 111 -5.34 8.29 2.63
N ASN A 112 -4.08 8.62 2.33
CA ASN A 112 -3.03 7.67 2.02
C ASN A 112 -1.71 8.15 2.62
N ALA A 113 -0.99 7.28 3.32
CA ALA A 113 0.34 7.58 3.84
C ALA A 113 1.40 7.13 2.84
N TYR A 114 2.43 7.95 2.63
CA TYR A 114 3.64 7.54 1.92
C TYR A 114 4.85 8.28 2.47
N ARG A 115 5.88 7.54 2.91
CA ARG A 115 7.10 8.12 3.52
C ARG A 115 6.79 9.13 4.65
N GLY A 116 5.80 8.83 5.47
CA GLY A 116 5.40 9.65 6.62
C GLY A 116 4.58 10.89 6.27
N GLN A 117 4.18 11.06 5.00
CA GLN A 117 3.34 12.17 4.57
C GLN A 117 1.95 11.66 4.18
N THR A 118 0.91 12.35 4.65
CA THR A 118 -0.46 12.13 4.23
C THR A 118 -0.68 12.75 2.86
N GLN A 119 -1.30 11.98 1.96
CA GLN A 119 -1.66 12.36 0.62
C GLN A 119 -3.14 12.06 0.41
N THR A 120 -3.78 12.82 -0.48
CA THR A 120 -5.06 12.41 -1.04
C THR A 120 -4.87 11.13 -1.86
N PRO A 121 -5.78 10.14 -1.73
CA PRO A 121 -5.74 8.92 -2.52
C PRO A 121 -5.61 9.21 -4.01
N LYS A 122 -4.81 8.38 -4.69
CA LYS A 122 -4.76 8.41 -6.16
C LYS A 122 -6.09 7.95 -6.80
N GLY A 123 -7.00 7.38 -6.01
CA GLY A 123 -8.30 6.88 -6.43
C GLY A 123 -9.47 7.70 -5.87
N VAL A 124 -10.67 7.14 -5.97
CA VAL A 124 -11.92 7.76 -5.49
C VAL A 124 -12.02 7.64 -3.97
N ILE A 125 -12.37 8.74 -3.31
CA ILE A 125 -12.78 8.72 -1.90
C ILE A 125 -14.09 7.96 -1.82
N GLY A 126 -14.15 6.93 -0.98
CA GLY A 126 -15.32 6.07 -0.87
C GLY A 126 -15.61 5.65 0.57
N THR A 127 -16.89 5.51 0.88
CA THR A 127 -17.36 4.99 2.16
C THR A 127 -17.69 3.51 2.03
N LEU A 128 -17.16 2.70 2.93
CA LEU A 128 -17.34 1.25 2.98
C LEU A 128 -18.10 0.86 4.25
N ALA A 129 -19.04 -0.07 4.13
CA ALA A 129 -19.72 -0.64 5.29
C ALA A 129 -18.79 -1.62 6.03
N MET A 130 -18.72 -1.50 7.35
CA MET A 130 -17.89 -2.34 8.21
C MET A 130 -18.53 -3.69 8.51
N THR A 131 -17.69 -4.72 8.67
CA THR A 131 -18.12 -6.00 9.25
C THR A 131 -18.34 -5.85 10.76
N SER A 132 -19.20 -6.70 11.33
CA SER A 132 -19.44 -6.70 12.78
C SER A 132 -18.18 -7.00 13.59
N ARG A 133 -17.28 -7.85 13.06
CA ARG A 133 -15.99 -8.16 13.71
C ARG A 133 -15.03 -6.98 13.70
N LEU A 134 -14.95 -6.24 12.59
CA LEU A 134 -14.14 -5.03 12.50
C LEU A 134 -14.68 -3.94 13.45
N LYS A 135 -15.99 -3.72 13.48
CA LYS A 135 -16.62 -2.79 14.43
C LYS A 135 -16.27 -3.14 15.88
N LYS A 136 -16.35 -4.42 16.26
CA LYS A 136 -15.97 -4.88 17.60
C LYS A 136 -14.49 -4.62 17.91
N ALA A 137 -13.59 -4.91 16.96
CA ALA A 137 -12.16 -4.67 17.12
C ALA A 137 -11.85 -3.18 17.29
N LEU A 138 -12.42 -2.32 16.46
CA LEU A 138 -12.26 -0.85 16.53
C LEU A 138 -12.75 -0.27 17.85
N SER A 139 -13.93 -0.69 18.33
CA SER A 139 -14.45 -0.24 19.63
C SER A 139 -13.52 -0.59 20.79
N GLY A 140 -12.79 -1.71 20.71
CA GLY A 140 -11.78 -2.10 21.72
C GLY A 140 -10.47 -1.32 21.63
N SER A 141 -10.15 -0.73 20.47
CA SER A 141 -8.88 -0.04 20.21
C SER A 141 -8.93 1.48 20.40
N ARG A 142 -10.08 2.05 20.80
CA ARG A 142 -10.24 3.51 21.01
C ARG A 142 -9.26 4.15 22.01
N GLY A 143 -8.60 3.36 22.87
CA GLY A 143 -7.56 3.88 23.77
C GLY A 143 -6.38 4.54 23.04
N HIS A 144 -6.19 4.26 21.75
CA HIS A 144 -5.10 4.82 20.95
C HIS A 144 -5.34 6.27 20.48
N GLU A 145 -6.57 6.80 20.63
CA GLU A 145 -6.87 8.22 20.38
C GLU A 145 -5.97 9.17 21.20
N ALA A 146 -5.47 8.70 22.35
CA ALA A 146 -4.55 9.47 23.21
C ALA A 146 -3.20 9.77 22.54
N HIS A 147 -2.81 9.03 21.50
CA HIS A 147 -1.55 9.22 20.78
C HIS A 147 -1.68 10.12 19.55
N GLY A 148 -2.90 10.46 19.15
CA GLY A 148 -3.23 11.35 18.05
C GLY A 148 -4.37 10.83 17.18
N PRO A 149 -4.56 11.40 15.98
CA PRO A 149 -5.77 11.16 15.19
C PRO A 149 -5.84 9.78 14.52
N LEU A 150 -4.69 9.08 14.38
CA LEU A 150 -4.64 7.82 13.65
C LEU A 150 -5.23 6.66 14.46
N VAL A 151 -5.83 5.71 13.75
CA VAL A 151 -6.33 4.47 14.36
C VAL A 151 -5.18 3.56 14.79
N LEU A 152 -4.07 3.59 14.07
CA LEU A 152 -2.95 2.68 14.25
C LEU A 152 -1.66 3.42 14.60
N TYR A 153 -1.13 3.10 15.77
CA TYR A 153 0.21 3.46 16.22
C TYR A 153 1.04 2.19 16.46
N ARG A 154 2.36 2.31 16.43
CA ARG A 154 3.29 1.24 16.82
C ARG A 154 4.24 1.72 17.90
N ARG A 155 4.61 0.78 18.77
CA ARG A 155 5.69 0.94 19.74
C ARG A 155 6.64 -0.24 19.61
N SER A 156 7.91 0.03 19.34
CA SER A 156 8.91 -1.01 19.08
C SER A 156 10.32 -0.52 19.37
N GLN A 157 11.30 -1.43 19.38
CA GLN A 157 12.72 -1.06 19.49
C GLN A 157 13.16 -0.10 18.36
N HIS A 158 12.56 -0.23 17.17
CA HIS A 158 12.84 0.64 16.02
C HIS A 158 12.24 2.04 16.15
N THR A 159 11.30 2.26 17.07
CA THR A 159 10.73 3.58 17.39
C THR A 159 11.30 4.14 18.68
N GLY A 160 12.42 3.60 19.20
CA GLY A 160 12.98 4.02 20.47
C GLY A 160 12.06 3.75 21.67
N MET A 161 11.15 2.77 21.55
CA MET A 161 10.09 2.50 22.53
C MET A 161 9.09 3.66 22.72
N GLU A 162 9.04 4.61 21.78
CA GLU A 162 7.99 5.64 21.71
C GLU A 162 6.87 5.19 20.76
N TRP A 163 5.69 5.78 20.96
CA TRP A 163 4.54 5.60 20.07
C TRP A 163 4.74 6.44 18.81
N ALA A 164 4.71 5.78 17.65
CA ALA A 164 4.88 6.43 16.37
C ALA A 164 3.84 5.90 15.35
N PRO A 165 3.45 6.72 14.36
CA PRO A 165 2.62 6.27 13.25
C PRO A 165 3.23 5.08 12.49
N HIS A 166 2.38 4.22 11.94
CA HIS A 166 2.84 3.25 10.94
C HIS A 166 3.20 3.97 9.64
N THR A 167 4.24 3.50 8.97
CA THR A 167 4.66 4.04 7.68
C THR A 167 4.77 2.90 6.66
N PRO A 168 4.16 3.04 5.48
CA PRO A 168 4.24 2.04 4.42
C PRO A 168 5.58 2.05 3.65
#